data_AF-A0A9D7UCD5-F1
#
_entry.id   AF-A0A9D7UCD5-F1
#
_cell.length_a   1.000
_cell.length_b   1.000
_cell.length_c   1.000
_cell.angle_alpha   90.00
_cell.angle_beta   90.00
_cell.angle_gamma   90.00
#
_symmetry.space_group_name_H-M   'P 1'
#
loop_
_entity.id
_entity.type
_entity.pdbx_description
1 polymer ?
#
loop_
_entity_poly.entity_id
_entity_poly.type
_entity_poly.pdbx_seq_one_letter_code
_entity_poly.pdbx_strand_id
1 'polypeptide(L)'
;MIVDKYVPSGNDTPPPDYSHLKNFIQSKIDPNEKFSIPLITQDKVTKLLANLEENKATGLDGVSAKLLQLSAPVLSKTITRLLNLSIATGTFPS
;
A
#
# COMPACT_ATOMS: atom_id res chain seq x y z
N MET A 1 27.02 29.51 -12.26
CA MET A 1 27.55 28.67 -11.16
C MET A 1 26.37 28.06 -10.43
N ILE A 2 25.92 26.88 -10.86
CA ILE A 2 25.04 26.03 -10.06
C ILE A 2 25.98 24.98 -9.47
N VAL A 3 25.99 24.88 -8.14
CA VAL A 3 26.76 23.88 -7.42
C VAL A 3 26.03 22.55 -7.54
N ASP A 4 26.57 21.66 -8.36
CA ASP A 4 26.26 20.23 -8.31
C ASP A 4 26.66 19.68 -6.94
N LYS A 5 25.74 19.74 -5.98
CA LYS A 5 25.85 19.00 -4.73
C LYS A 5 24.81 17.89 -4.73
N TYR A 6 25.19 16.78 -5.35
CA TYR A 6 25.16 15.43 -4.76
C TYR A 6 25.28 14.38 -5.86
N VAL A 7 26.51 13.97 -6.14
CA VAL A 7 26.80 12.70 -6.82
C VAL A 7 27.59 11.85 -5.83
N PRO A 8 27.00 10.82 -5.20
CA PRO A 8 27.78 9.90 -4.38
C PRO A 8 28.48 8.93 -5.34
N SER A 9 29.75 9.23 -5.60
CA SER A 9 30.71 8.24 -6.07
C SER A 9 31.10 7.35 -4.88
N GLY A 10 31.08 6.03 -5.08
CA GLY A 10 31.92 5.10 -4.31
C GLY A 10 31.26 4.43 -3.09
N ASN A 11 31.52 3.13 -2.96
CA ASN A 11 31.00 2.20 -1.95
C ASN A 11 31.53 2.42 -0.52
N ASP A 12 31.83 3.65 -0.09
CA ASP A 12 32.54 3.93 1.17
C ASP A 12 31.73 4.68 2.24
N THR A 13 30.41 4.83 2.05
CA THR A 13 29.57 5.37 3.14
C THR A 13 29.23 4.24 4.12
N PRO A 14 29.59 4.37 5.42
CA PRO A 14 29.08 3.45 6.42
C PRO A 14 27.55 3.47 6.36
N PRO A 15 26.89 2.33 6.54
CA PRO A 15 25.44 2.29 6.64
C PRO A 15 24.96 3.33 7.66
N PRO A 16 23.86 4.04 7.39
CA PRO A 16 23.34 5.02 8.34
C PRO A 16 23.11 4.36 9.70
N ASP A 17 23.55 5.01 10.77
CA ASP A 17 23.28 4.52 12.12
C ASP A 17 21.83 4.84 12.52
N TYR A 18 21.03 3.79 12.72
CA TYR A 18 19.63 3.89 13.14
C TYR A 18 19.43 3.60 14.64
N SER A 19 20.49 3.54 15.45
CA SER A 19 20.41 3.15 16.86
C SER A 19 19.50 4.06 17.66
N HIS A 20 19.62 5.37 17.48
CA HIS A 20 18.74 6.35 18.15
C HIS A 20 17.26 6.18 17.76
N LEU A 21 17.00 5.89 16.48
CA LEU A 21 15.64 5.65 15.98
C LEU A 21 15.05 4.35 16.54
N LYS A 22 15.83 3.26 16.53
CA LYS A 22 15.42 1.98 17.12
C LYS A 22 15.09 2.13 18.61
N ASN A 23 15.95 2.81 19.36
CA ASN A 23 15.73 3.07 20.79
C ASN A 23 14.49 3.93 21.04
N PHE A 24 14.28 4.97 20.23
CA PHE A 24 13.09 5.81 20.33
C PHE A 24 11.81 5.00 20.08
N ILE A 25 11.77 4.22 19.00
CA ILE A 25 10.63 3.36 18.66
C ILE A 25 10.36 2.35 19.77
N GLN A 26 11.39 1.64 20.25
CA GLN A 26 11.27 0.63 21.31
C GLN A 26 10.81 1.23 22.64
N SER A 27 11.12 2.50 22.92
CA SER A 27 10.66 3.22 24.12
C SER A 27 9.18 3.64 24.06
N LYS A 28 8.56 3.58 22.88
CA LYS A 28 7.19 4.07 22.64
C LYS A 28 6.18 2.98 22.31
N ILE A 29 6.62 1.83 21.83
CA ILE A 29 5.76 0.72 21.43
C ILE A 29 5.65 -0.28 22.60
N ASP A 30 4.43 -0.72 22.92
CA ASP A 30 4.23 -1.85 23.84
C ASP A 30 4.89 -3.11 23.24
N PRO A 31 5.78 -3.82 23.97
CA PRO A 31 6.45 -5.02 23.46
C PRO A 31 5.50 -6.11 22.93
N ASN A 32 4.24 -6.10 23.34
CA ASN A 32 3.21 -7.04 22.91
C ASN A 32 2.40 -6.54 21.71
N GLU A 33 2.51 -5.26 21.35
CA GLU A 33 1.85 -4.66 20.20
C GLU A 33 2.57 -5.10 18.93
N LYS A 34 1.84 -5.77 18.03
CA LYS A 34 2.33 -6.11 16.70
C LYS A 34 1.62 -5.26 15.67
N PHE A 35 2.38 -4.68 14.75
CA PHE A 35 1.79 -4.06 13.57
C PHE A 35 0.98 -5.11 12.80
N SER A 36 -0.30 -4.83 12.59
CA SER A 36 -1.21 -5.68 11.83
C SER A 36 -2.08 -4.81 10.94
N ILE A 37 -2.22 -5.21 9.69
CA ILE A 37 -3.16 -4.59 8.76
C ILE A 37 -4.48 -5.37 8.87
N PRO A 38 -5.59 -4.73 9.26
CA PRO A 38 -6.87 -5.42 9.37
C PRO A 38 -7.37 -5.89 8.01
N LEU A 39 -7.99 -7.07 7.98
CA LEU A 39 -8.65 -7.57 6.78
C LEU A 39 -9.81 -6.67 6.35
N ILE A 40 -10.06 -6.62 5.05
CA ILE A 40 -11.14 -5.84 4.46
C ILE A 40 -12.41 -6.71 4.29
N THR A 41 -13.57 -6.10 4.53
CA THR A 41 -14.88 -6.74 4.34
C THR A 41 -15.42 -6.50 2.93
N GLN A 42 -16.27 -7.42 2.45
CA GLN A 42 -16.91 -7.27 1.15
C GLN A 42 -17.77 -6.01 1.06
N ASP A 43 -18.49 -5.65 2.12
CA ASP A 43 -19.31 -4.43 2.14
C ASP A 43 -18.46 -3.17 1.97
N LYS A 44 -17.28 -3.15 2.59
CA LYS A 44 -16.33 -2.03 2.43
C LYS A 44 -15.82 -1.96 0.99
N VAL A 45 -15.45 -3.10 0.40
CA VAL A 45 -15.04 -3.15 -1.03
C VAL A 45 -16.18 -2.70 -1.95
N THR A 46 -17.41 -3.15 -1.70
CA THR A 46 -18.59 -2.78 -2.49
C THR A 46 -18.79 -1.26 -2.47
N LYS A 47 -18.73 -0.64 -1.29
CA LYS A 47 -18.82 0.82 -1.13
C LYS A 47 -17.68 1.54 -1.83
N LEU A 48 -16.45 1.03 -1.76
CA LEU A 48 -15.30 1.63 -2.44
C LEU A 48 -15.47 1.60 -3.97
N LEU A 49 -15.89 0.46 -4.53
CA LEU A 49 -16.12 0.32 -5.96
C LEU A 49 -17.26 1.22 -6.44
N ALA A 50 -18.37 1.29 -5.71
CA ALA A 50 -19.52 2.12 -6.05
C ALA A 50 -19.24 3.64 -6.01
N ASN A 51 -18.27 4.06 -5.18
CA ASN A 51 -17.91 5.47 -5.00
C ASN A 51 -16.60 5.86 -5.72
N LEU A 52 -16.13 5.05 -6.68
CA LEU A 52 -14.97 5.44 -7.50
C LEU A 52 -15.28 6.74 -8.27
N GLU A 53 -14.34 7.68 -8.30
CA GLU A 53 -14.49 8.90 -9.10
C GLU A 53 -14.36 8.57 -10.60
N GLU A 54 -15.43 8.79 -11.38
CA GLU A 54 -15.46 8.47 -12.82
C GLU A 54 -14.42 9.24 -13.64
N ASN A 55 -14.05 10.44 -13.19
CA ASN A 55 -13.13 11.34 -13.88
C ASN A 55 -11.65 11.03 -13.60
N LYS A 56 -11.34 9.97 -12.86
CA LYS A 56 -9.95 9.55 -12.65
C LYS A 56 -9.39 8.87 -13.90
N ALA A 57 -8.09 9.03 -14.08
CA ALA A 57 -7.38 8.37 -15.17
C ALA A 57 -7.57 6.85 -15.06
N THR A 58 -7.93 6.24 -16.19
CA THR A 58 -7.98 4.79 -16.33
C THR A 58 -6.56 4.22 -16.25
N GLY A 59 -6.41 3.05 -15.63
CA GLY A 59 -5.12 2.36 -15.54
C GLY A 59 -4.61 1.91 -16.91
N LEU A 60 -3.38 1.40 -16.95
CA LEU A 60 -2.79 0.82 -18.16
C LEU A 60 -3.57 -0.40 -18.69
N ASP A 61 -4.41 -1.00 -17.83
CA ASP A 61 -5.31 -2.10 -18.13
C ASP A 61 -6.55 -1.71 -18.96
N GLY A 62 -6.83 -0.41 -19.11
CA GLY A 62 -7.99 0.08 -19.83
C GLY A 62 -9.33 -0.11 -19.11
N VAL A 63 -9.32 -0.52 -17.83
CA VAL A 63 -10.54 -0.77 -17.05
C VAL A 63 -11.05 0.53 -16.43
N SER A 64 -12.13 1.09 -16.96
CA SER A 64 -12.66 2.37 -16.49
C SER A 64 -13.30 2.28 -15.09
N ALA A 65 -13.24 3.39 -14.35
CA ALA A 65 -13.93 3.51 -13.05
C ALA A 65 -15.43 3.23 -13.18
N LYS A 66 -16.06 3.64 -14.29
CA LYS A 66 -17.48 3.39 -14.54
C LYS A 66 -17.80 1.90 -14.65
N LEU A 67 -16.95 1.14 -15.36
CA LEU A 67 -17.10 -0.30 -15.50
C LEU A 67 -16.97 -0.99 -14.14
N LEU A 68 -16.03 -0.55 -13.30
CA LEU A 68 -15.83 -1.08 -11.95
C LEU A 68 -17.03 -0.81 -11.04
N GLN A 69 -17.61 0.40 -11.08
CA GLN A 69 -18.84 0.72 -10.35
C GLN A 69 -19.99 -0.21 -10.74
N LEU A 70 -20.25 -0.35 -12.04
CA LEU A 70 -21.33 -1.22 -12.56
C LEU A 70 -21.11 -2.69 -12.20
N SER A 71 -19.85 -3.11 -12.16
CA SER A 71 -19.46 -4.49 -11.84
C SER A 71 -19.30 -4.74 -10.34
N ALA A 72 -19.48 -3.73 -9.48
CA ALA A 72 -19.26 -3.83 -8.04
C ALA A 72 -19.99 -5.01 -7.38
N PRO A 73 -21.27 -5.31 -7.67
CA PRO A 73 -21.96 -6.45 -7.05
C PRO A 73 -21.29 -7.80 -7.33
N VAL A 74 -20.63 -7.94 -8.48
CA VAL A 74 -20.00 -9.20 -8.92
C VAL A 74 -18.53 -9.26 -8.48
N LEU A 75 -17.79 -8.15 -8.62
CA LEU A 75 -16.35 -8.10 -8.37
C LEU A 75 -15.99 -8.01 -6.88
N SER A 76 -16.88 -7.49 -6.03
CA SER A 76 -16.57 -7.21 -4.64
C SER A 76 -16.04 -8.42 -3.88
N LYS A 77 -16.62 -9.60 -4.08
CA LYS A 77 -16.19 -10.84 -3.42
C LYS A 77 -14.76 -11.22 -3.83
N THR A 78 -14.47 -11.22 -5.13
CA THR A 78 -13.16 -11.61 -5.66
C THR A 78 -12.08 -10.60 -5.28
N ILE A 79 -12.36 -9.31 -5.37
CA ILE A 79 -11.43 -8.24 -4.97
C ILE A 79 -11.15 -8.31 -3.46
N THR A 80 -12.17 -8.56 -2.63
CA THR A 80 -11.99 -8.75 -1.18
C THR A 80 -11.04 -9.90 -0.89
N ARG A 81 -11.22 -11.04 -1.55
CA ARG A 81 -10.33 -12.19 -1.40
C ARG A 81 -8.89 -11.86 -1.81
N LEU A 82 -8.72 -11.14 -2.93
CA LEU A 82 -7.41 -10.74 -3.43
C LEU A 82 -6.67 -9.83 -2.43
N LEU A 83 -7.35 -8.78 -1.95
CA LEU A 83 -6.78 -7.84 -0.98
C LEU A 83 -6.41 -8.54 0.33
N ASN A 84 -7.29 -9.38 0.85
CA ASN A 84 -7.04 -10.13 2.08
C ASN A 84 -5.91 -11.16 1.93
N LEU A 85 -5.75 -11.74 0.73
CA LEU A 85 -4.61 -12.61 0.44
C LEU A 85 -3.31 -11.81 0.53
N SER A 86 -3.23 -10.64 -0.12
CA SER A 86 -2.04 -9.79 -0.05
C SER A 86 -1.71 -9.32 1.37
N ILE A 87 -2.74 -8.97 2.16
CA ILE A 87 -2.56 -8.57 3.56
C ILE A 87 -2.02 -9.75 4.39
N ALA A 88 -2.55 -10.95 4.20
CA ALA A 88 -2.16 -12.13 4.95
C ALA A 88 -0.75 -12.64 4.59
N THR A 89 -0.36 -12.56 3.32
CA THR A 89 0.92 -13.09 2.83
C THR A 89 2.03 -12.04 2.76
N GLY A 90 1.70 -10.76 2.87
CA GLY A 90 2.63 -9.66 2.62
C GLY A 90 3.15 -9.63 1.18
N THR A 91 2.47 -10.29 0.23
CA THR A 91 2.93 -10.48 -1.15
C THR A 91 1.82 -10.13 -2.13
N PHE A 92 2.14 -9.37 -3.18
CA PHE A 92 1.19 -9.08 -4.25
C PHE A 92 1.04 -10.27 -5.22
N PRO A 93 -0.15 -10.49 -5.79
CA PRO A 93 -0.34 -11.47 -6.85
C PRO A 93 0.52 -11.14 -8.08
N SER A 94 1.15 -12.16 -8.67
CA SER A 94 1.94 -12.09 -9.91
C SER A 94 1.12 -12.43 -11.14
#